data_AF-A0A7X7KDP8-F1
#
_entry.id   AF-A0A7X7KDP8-F1
#
_cell.length_a   1.000
_cell.length_b   1.000
_cell.length_c   1.000
_cell.angle_alpha   90.00
_cell.angle_beta   90.00
_cell.angle_gamma   90.00
#
_symmetry.space_group_name_H-M   'P 1'
#
loop_
_entity.id
_entity.type
_entity.pdbx_description
1 polymer ?
#
loop_
_entity_poly.entity_id
_entity_poly.type
_entity_poly.pdbx_seq_one_letter_code
_entity_poly.pdbx_strand_id
1 'polypeptide(L)'
;MFAEPSIRRLPPFRCTTFALIALALMGQTSQAAGQLELIVVDTATGAPIPCRIHLTGPKKNVRNIPKTPFWHDHNAISGKVLLRLPNGNYEFLI
;
A
#
# COMPACT_ATOMS: atom_id res chain seq x y z
N MET A 1 33.22 57.51 -4.36
CA MET A 1 31.84 57.32 -3.87
C MET A 1 31.42 55.91 -4.27
N PHE A 2 31.52 54.94 -3.38
CA PHE A 2 31.06 53.57 -3.63
C PHE A 2 29.91 53.29 -2.65
N ALA A 3 28.74 52.95 -3.19
CA ALA A 3 27.54 52.67 -2.41
C ALA A 3 27.59 51.24 -1.84
N GLU A 4 27.32 51.13 -0.54
CA GLU A 4 27.29 49.85 0.19
C GLU A 4 25.98 49.10 -0.10
N PRO A 5 26.00 47.79 -0.41
CA PRO A 5 24.78 47.05 -0.72
C PRO A 5 23.99 46.76 0.56
N SER A 6 22.75 47.23 0.60
CA SER A 6 21.75 46.95 1.62
C SER A 6 21.37 45.46 1.62
N ILE A 7 21.97 44.67 2.52
CA ILE A 7 21.59 43.27 2.75
C ILE A 7 20.28 43.24 3.54
N ARG A 8 19.15 43.03 2.84
CA ARG A 8 17.84 42.79 3.47
C ARG A 8 17.84 41.40 4.10
N ARG A 9 17.97 41.34 5.43
CA ARG A 9 17.80 40.10 6.19
C ARG A 9 16.31 39.71 6.21
N LEU A 10 15.99 38.53 5.68
CA LEU A 10 14.65 37.97 5.75
C LEU A 10 14.30 37.61 7.21
N PRO A 11 13.08 37.90 7.68
CA PRO A 11 12.69 37.62 9.06
C PRO A 11 12.60 36.10 9.34
N PRO A 12 13.00 35.63 10.54
CA PRO A 12 13.13 34.21 10.87
C PRO A 12 11.81 33.43 10.81
N PHE A 13 10.67 34.12 10.90
CA PHE A 13 9.32 33.54 10.85
C PHE A 13 8.94 32.90 9.51
N ARG A 14 9.67 33.20 8.42
CA ARG A 14 9.44 32.62 7.09
C ARG A 14 10.14 31.28 6.87
N CYS A 15 11.18 30.96 7.66
CA CYS A 15 11.90 29.70 7.57
C CYS A 15 11.20 28.57 8.33
N THR A 16 10.63 28.87 9.49
CA THR A 16 9.99 27.86 10.37
C THR A 16 8.70 27.30 9.78
N THR A 17 7.92 28.14 9.09
CA THR A 17 6.68 27.72 8.40
C THR A 17 6.97 26.84 7.18
N PHE A 18 8.02 27.11 6.42
CA PHE A 18 8.44 26.25 5.30
C PHE A 18 8.93 24.87 5.78
N ALA A 19 9.65 24.82 6.91
CA ALA A 19 10.17 23.57 7.45
C ALA A 19 9.07 22.59 7.90
N LEU A 20 7.97 23.10 8.46
CA LEU A 20 6.83 22.28 8.89
C LEU A 20 6.07 21.65 7.70
N ILE A 21 5.91 22.39 6.61
CA ILE A 21 5.28 21.89 5.37
C ILE A 21 6.15 20.81 4.72
N ALA A 22 7.47 20.99 4.69
CA ALA A 22 8.40 20.01 4.16
C ALA A 22 8.38 18.68 4.94
N LEU A 23 8.29 18.74 6.28
CA LEU A 23 8.20 17.55 7.14
C LEU A 23 6.89 16.78 6.93
N ALA A 24 5.77 17.47 6.70
CA ALA A 24 4.48 16.83 6.41
C ALA A 24 4.46 16.07 5.06
N LEU A 25 5.31 16.47 4.11
CA LEU A 25 5.39 15.85 2.77
C LEU A 25 6.34 14.63 2.72
N MET A 26 7.19 14.42 3.71
CA MET A 26 8.16 13.31 3.75
C MET A 26 7.54 11.93 4.08
N GLY A 27 6.25 11.87 4.41
CA GLY A 27 5.60 10.66 4.96
C GLY A 27 5.08 9.62 3.97
N GLN A 28 5.23 9.79 2.64
CA GLN A 28 4.61 8.89 1.67
C GLN A 28 5.64 8.03 0.93
N THR A 29 6.22 7.05 1.60
CA THR A 29 6.93 5.97 0.89
C THR A 29 5.89 5.02 0.30
N SER A 30 5.69 5.06 -1.02
CA SER A 30 4.95 3.99 -1.71
C SER A 30 5.77 2.71 -1.59
N GLN A 31 5.32 1.80 -0.72
CA GLN A 31 5.97 0.51 -0.58
C GLN A 31 5.85 -0.23 -1.93
N ALA A 32 6.96 -0.73 -2.46
CA ALA A 32 6.97 -1.48 -3.71
C ALA A 32 5.92 -2.60 -3.64
N ALA A 33 4.95 -2.55 -4.54
CA ALA A 33 3.83 -3.47 -4.59
C ALA A 33 4.00 -4.42 -5.78
N GLY A 34 4.19 -5.69 -5.50
CA GLY A 34 4.06 -6.76 -6.48
C GLY A 34 2.59 -7.00 -6.83
N GLN A 35 2.37 -7.58 -8.00
CA GLN A 35 1.06 -8.09 -8.41
C GLN A 35 1.12 -9.61 -8.47
N LEU A 36 0.14 -10.27 -7.86
CA LEU A 36 -0.04 -11.71 -7.88
C LEU A 36 -1.47 -12.01 -8.34
N GLU A 37 -1.62 -12.74 -9.43
CA GLU A 37 -2.92 -13.28 -9.85
C GLU A 37 -3.04 -14.70 -9.30
N LEU A 38 -4.10 -14.95 -8.53
CA LEU A 38 -4.48 -16.26 -8.02
C LEU A 38 -5.70 -16.75 -8.78
N ILE A 39 -5.61 -17.97 -9.31
CA ILE A 39 -6.69 -18.65 -10.02
C ILE A 39 -6.87 -20.03 -9.36
N VAL A 40 -8.04 -20.27 -8.79
CA VAL A 40 -8.42 -21.56 -8.18
C VAL A 40 -9.27 -22.30 -9.18
N VAL A 41 -8.83 -23.49 -9.60
CA VAL A 41 -9.47 -24.27 -10.66
C VAL A 41 -9.97 -25.60 -10.15
N ASP A 42 -11.09 -26.06 -10.71
CA ASP A 42 -11.50 -27.45 -10.63
C ASP A 42 -10.49 -28.33 -11.40
N THR A 43 -10.03 -29.42 -10.79
CA THR A 43 -8.95 -30.25 -11.34
C THR A 43 -9.37 -31.04 -12.58
N ALA A 44 -10.66 -31.36 -12.72
CA ALA A 44 -11.16 -32.14 -13.85
C ALA A 44 -11.41 -31.27 -15.10
N THR A 45 -11.93 -30.06 -14.91
CA THR A 45 -12.38 -29.18 -15.98
C THR A 45 -11.44 -28.01 -16.27
N GLY A 46 -10.55 -27.67 -15.33
CA GLY A 46 -9.72 -26.47 -15.39
C GLY A 46 -10.51 -25.16 -15.22
N ALA A 47 -11.81 -25.24 -14.95
CA ALA A 47 -12.66 -24.06 -14.79
C ALA A 47 -12.41 -23.37 -13.43
N PRO A 48 -12.40 -22.03 -13.37
CA PRO A 48 -12.30 -21.32 -12.11
C PRO A 48 -13.48 -21.64 -11.18
N ILE A 49 -13.19 -21.91 -9.90
CA ILE A 49 -14.22 -22.23 -8.89
C ILE A 49 -14.24 -21.22 -7.74
N PRO A 50 -15.42 -20.78 -7.28
CA PRO A 50 -15.51 -19.94 -6.09
C PRO A 50 -14.93 -20.64 -4.86
N CYS A 51 -14.19 -19.89 -4.04
CA CYS A 51 -13.60 -20.40 -2.80
C CYS A 51 -13.45 -19.30 -1.76
N ARG A 52 -13.10 -19.69 -0.53
CA ARG A 52 -12.68 -18.76 0.52
C ARG A 52 -11.16 -18.67 0.50
N ILE A 53 -10.61 -17.54 0.92
CA ILE A 53 -9.17 -17.37 1.08
C ILE A 53 -8.87 -16.58 2.35
N HIS A 54 -8.00 -17.13 3.18
CA HIS A 54 -7.35 -16.41 4.27
C HIS A 54 -6.02 -15.87 3.76
N LEU A 55 -5.82 -14.56 3.88
CA LEU A 55 -4.59 -13.89 3.48
C LEU A 55 -3.90 -13.30 4.70
N THR A 56 -2.80 -13.91 5.10
CA THR A 56 -1.99 -13.45 6.23
C THR A 56 -0.75 -12.73 5.72
N GLY A 57 -0.54 -11.51 6.20
CA GLY A 57 0.60 -10.67 5.83
C GLY A 57 1.89 -10.96 6.61
N PRO A 58 3.00 -10.28 6.26
CA PRO A 58 4.31 -10.50 6.85
C PRO A 58 4.38 -10.27 8.37
N LYS A 59 3.44 -9.48 8.92
CA LYS A 59 3.34 -9.17 10.36
C LYS A 59 2.27 -10.02 11.05
N LYS A 60 1.90 -11.18 10.49
CA LYS A 60 0.81 -12.06 10.96
C LYS A 60 -0.57 -11.37 11.03
N ASN A 61 -0.75 -10.30 10.27
CA ASN A 61 -2.01 -9.57 10.21
C ASN A 61 -2.90 -10.15 9.11
N VAL A 62 -4.18 -10.33 9.41
CA VAL A 62 -5.21 -10.59 8.40
C VAL A 62 -5.24 -9.44 7.41
N ARG A 63 -5.37 -9.74 6.13
CA ARG A 63 -5.39 -8.75 5.06
C ARG A 63 -6.65 -8.93 4.22
N ASN A 64 -7.52 -7.92 4.23
CA ASN A 64 -8.70 -7.89 3.39
C ASN A 64 -8.32 -7.67 1.92
N ILE A 65 -8.95 -8.43 1.02
CA ILE A 65 -8.90 -8.25 -0.43
C ILE A 65 -10.02 -7.30 -0.88
N PRO A 66 -9.70 -6.10 -1.41
CA PRO A 66 -10.72 -5.16 -1.88
C PRO A 66 -11.64 -5.77 -2.94
N LYS A 67 -12.92 -5.34 -2.96
CA LYS A 67 -13.95 -5.76 -3.93
C LYS A 67 -14.34 -7.24 -3.85
N THR A 68 -14.12 -7.87 -2.70
CA THR A 68 -14.60 -9.23 -2.41
C THR A 68 -15.34 -9.22 -1.07
N PRO A 69 -16.35 -10.07 -0.85
CA PRO A 69 -17.00 -10.19 0.45
C PRO A 69 -15.98 -10.63 1.50
N PHE A 70 -15.82 -9.85 2.57
CA PHE A 70 -14.91 -10.11 3.67
C PHE A 70 -15.70 -10.39 4.95
N TRP A 71 -15.36 -11.47 5.65
CA TRP A 71 -15.94 -11.78 6.96
C TRP A 71 -14.88 -12.28 7.92
N HIS A 72 -14.70 -11.57 9.03
CA HIS A 72 -13.74 -11.85 10.10
C HIS A 72 -12.26 -11.89 9.65
N ASP A 73 -11.87 -12.95 8.95
CA ASP A 73 -10.49 -13.28 8.58
C ASP A 73 -10.31 -13.82 7.15
N HIS A 74 -11.40 -13.94 6.38
CA HIS A 74 -11.36 -14.48 5.03
C HIS A 74 -12.18 -13.66 4.04
N ASN A 75 -11.80 -13.80 2.78
CA ASN A 75 -12.50 -13.26 1.63
C ASN A 75 -13.14 -14.39 0.81
N ALA A 76 -14.35 -14.20 0.31
CA ALA A 76 -14.93 -15.06 -0.71
C ALA A 76 -14.53 -14.56 -2.10
N ILE A 77 -13.88 -15.39 -2.92
CA ILE A 77 -13.48 -15.06 -4.29
C ILE A 77 -14.25 -15.91 -5.30
N SER A 78 -14.45 -15.40 -6.52
CA SER A 78 -15.13 -16.11 -7.61
C SER A 78 -14.25 -17.15 -8.32
N GLY A 79 -13.11 -17.51 -7.72
CA GLY A 79 -12.08 -18.38 -8.30
C GLY A 79 -10.95 -17.65 -9.00
N LYS A 80 -11.03 -16.33 -9.15
CA LYS A 80 -9.92 -15.48 -9.60
C LYS A 80 -9.79 -14.24 -8.74
N VAL A 81 -8.56 -13.84 -8.45
CA VAL A 81 -8.29 -12.59 -7.73
C VAL A 81 -6.93 -12.01 -8.09
N LEU A 82 -6.90 -10.70 -8.32
CA LEU A 82 -5.66 -9.94 -8.49
C LEU A 82 -5.28 -9.27 -7.18
N LEU A 83 -4.19 -9.73 -6.57
CA LEU A 83 -3.65 -9.19 -5.33
C LEU A 83 -2.54 -8.17 -5.63
N ARG A 84 -2.65 -6.99 -5.04
CA ARG A 84 -1.62 -5.94 -5.07
C ARG A 84 -0.97 -5.90 -3.69
N LEU A 85 0.15 -6.61 -3.55
CA LEU A 85 0.78 -6.87 -2.27
C LEU A 85 2.12 -6.15 -2.19
N PRO A 86 2.39 -5.35 -1.15
CA PRO A 86 3.74 -4.90 -0.84
C PRO A 86 4.71 -6.08 -0.77
N ASN A 87 6.00 -5.84 -1.06
CA ASN A 87 7.01 -6.89 -0.90
C ASN A 87 7.02 -7.44 0.54
N GLY A 88 7.00 -8.78 0.65
CA GLY A 88 7.03 -9.49 1.93
C GLY A 88 6.57 -10.94 1.79
N ASN A 89 6.63 -11.68 2.90
CA ASN A 89 6.15 -13.07 2.96
C ASN A 89 4.67 -13.11 3.34
N TYR A 90 3.91 -13.91 2.61
CA TYR A 90 2.47 -14.06 2.78
C TYR A 90 2.11 -15.54 2.89
N GLU A 91 1.08 -15.82 3.67
CA GLU A 91 0.48 -17.14 3.77
C GLU A 91 -0.93 -17.08 3.17
N PHE A 92 -1.24 -18.07 2.34
CA PHE A 92 -2.50 -18.23 1.64
C PHE A 92 -3.09 -19.58 2.03
N LEU A 93 -4.29 -19.57 2.60
CA LEU A 93 -5.06 -20.78 2.91
C LEU A 93 -6.40 -20.70 2.18
N ILE A 94 -6.68 -21.70 1.35
CA ILE A 94 -7.81 -21.79 0.41
C ILE A 94 -8.71 -22.95 0.80
#